data_AF-A0A1B7LIS3-F1
#
_entry.id   AF-A0A1B7LIS3-F1
#
_cell.length_a   1.000
_cell.length_b   1.000
_cell.length_c   1.000
_cell.angle_alpha   90.00
_cell.angle_beta   90.00
_cell.angle_gamma   90.00
#
_symmetry.space_group_name_H-M   'P 1'
#
loop_
_entity.id
_entity.type
_entity.pdbx_description
1 polymer ?
#
loop_
_entity_poly.entity_id
_entity_poly.type
_entity_poly.pdbx_seq_one_letter_code
_entity_poly.pdbx_strand_id
1 'polypeptide(L)'
;MPQRNNQVKKPADMITVCASLTPETDEAEALIDFMRIFQAAKRTSYQAIRQGVEREKIIAVLQKTFMPNARWCQWAYNEAEDTIRSQLELIDTYIHDIEAKIEKA
;
A
#
# COMPACT_ATOMS: atom_id res chain seq x y z
N MET A 1 -24.64 -36.86 25.04
CA MET A 1 -24.51 -36.11 23.77
C MET A 1 -23.13 -36.42 23.18
N PRO A 2 -23.02 -37.16 22.06
CA PRO A 2 -21.72 -37.39 21.43
C PRO A 2 -21.40 -36.23 20.46
N GLN A 3 -20.21 -35.64 20.60
CA GLN A 3 -19.72 -34.64 19.65
C GLN A 3 -19.33 -35.34 18.34
N ARG A 4 -19.89 -34.88 17.21
CA ARG A 4 -19.46 -35.34 15.87
C ARG A 4 -18.14 -34.66 15.52
N ASN A 5 -17.08 -35.46 15.55
CA ASN A 5 -15.78 -35.10 15.03
C ASN A 5 -15.84 -35.12 13.48
N ASN A 6 -16.27 -34.01 12.87
CA ASN A 6 -16.29 -33.86 11.41
C ASN A 6 -14.88 -33.49 10.93
N GLN A 7 -14.03 -34.51 10.73
CA GLN A 7 -12.84 -34.34 9.90
C GLN A 7 -13.29 -34.19 8.44
N VAL A 8 -13.34 -32.94 7.97
CA VAL A 8 -13.56 -32.64 6.55
C VAL A 8 -12.36 -33.18 5.78
N LYS A 9 -12.54 -34.31 5.08
CA LYS A 9 -11.53 -34.88 4.19
C LYS A 9 -11.29 -33.89 3.04
N LYS A 10 -10.06 -33.38 2.93
CA LYS A 10 -9.64 -32.59 1.77
C LYS A 10 -9.80 -33.43 0.49
N PRO A 11 -10.26 -32.82 -0.63
CA PRO A 11 -10.46 -33.55 -1.88
C PRO A 11 -9.13 -34.13 -2.38
N ALA A 12 -9.19 -35.34 -2.94
CA ALA A 12 -8.01 -36.10 -3.38
C ALA A 12 -7.16 -35.38 -4.44
N ASP A 13 -7.78 -34.45 -5.18
CA ASP A 13 -7.13 -33.68 -6.25
C ASP A 13 -6.62 -32.29 -5.77
N MET A 14 -6.59 -32.04 -4.46
CA MET A 14 -6.09 -30.78 -3.92
C MET A 14 -4.56 -30.73 -3.97
N ILE A 15 -4.02 -30.11 -5.02
CA ILE A 15 -2.59 -29.80 -5.10
C ILE A 15 -2.31 -28.54 -4.28
N THR A 16 -1.53 -28.68 -3.22
CA THR A 16 -0.95 -27.52 -2.53
C THR A 16 0.39 -27.22 -3.18
N VAL A 17 0.44 -26.19 -4.01
CA VAL A 17 1.69 -25.69 -4.58
C VAL A 17 2.37 -24.84 -3.50
N CYS A 18 3.57 -25.24 -3.07
CA CYS A 18 4.37 -24.43 -2.17
C CYS A 18 4.83 -23.20 -2.97
N ALA A 19 4.32 -22.02 -2.61
CA ALA A 19 4.81 -20.78 -3.20
C ALA A 19 6.26 -20.60 -2.76
N SER A 20 7.19 -20.77 -3.69
CA SER A 20 8.58 -20.36 -3.52
C SER A 20 8.61 -18.84 -3.47
N LEU A 21 9.07 -18.28 -2.33
CA LEU A 21 9.31 -16.85 -2.15
C LEU A 21 10.72 -16.43 -2.60
N THR A 22 11.48 -17.34 -3.23
CA THR A 22 12.77 -17.05 -3.84
C THR A 22 12.55 -16.86 -5.33
N PRO A 23 12.28 -15.62 -5.79
CA PRO A 23 12.21 -15.34 -7.22
C PRO A 23 13.55 -15.67 -7.86
N GLU A 24 13.52 -16.13 -9.10
CA GLU A 24 14.70 -16.17 -9.95
C GLU A 24 15.21 -14.73 -10.20
N THR A 25 16.45 -14.56 -10.66
CA THR A 25 17.08 -13.23 -10.80
C THR A 25 16.21 -12.29 -11.64
N ASP A 26 15.66 -12.77 -12.77
CA ASP A 26 14.80 -11.98 -13.66
C ASP A 26 13.45 -11.61 -13.01
N GLU A 27 12.88 -12.52 -12.23
CA GLU A 27 11.63 -12.27 -11.48
C GLU A 27 11.84 -11.25 -10.36
N ALA A 28 13.01 -11.28 -9.71
CA ALA A 28 13.38 -10.32 -8.68
C ALA A 28 13.54 -8.92 -9.27
N GLU A 29 14.19 -8.79 -10.43
CA GLU A 29 14.33 -7.52 -11.15
C GLU A 29 12.96 -6.96 -11.57
N ALA A 30 12.09 -7.79 -12.14
CA ALA A 30 10.74 -7.40 -12.50
C ALA A 30 9.93 -6.92 -11.27
N LEU A 31 10.08 -7.57 -10.12
CA LEU A 31 9.44 -7.17 -8.87
C LEU A 31 9.97 -5.83 -8.36
N ILE A 32 11.29 -5.61 -8.40
CA ILE A 32 11.92 -4.34 -8.02
C ILE A 32 11.39 -3.21 -8.90
N ASP A 33 11.31 -3.43 -10.21
CA ASP A 33 10.78 -2.45 -11.14
C ASP A 33 9.31 -2.15 -10.91
N PHE A 34 8.50 -3.19 -10.67
CA PHE A 34 7.10 -3.05 -10.31
C PHE A 34 6.91 -2.19 -9.06
N MET A 35 7.69 -2.45 -8.01
CA MET A 35 7.64 -1.68 -6.76
C MET A 35 8.15 -0.25 -6.95
N ARG A 36 9.18 -0.03 -7.79
CA ARG A 36 9.67 1.30 -8.13
C ARG A 36 8.58 2.14 -8.80
N ILE A 37 7.83 1.55 -9.73
CA ILE A 37 6.69 2.19 -10.40
C ILE A 37 5.57 2.49 -9.38
N PHE A 38 5.30 1.58 -8.44
CA PHE A 38 4.32 1.81 -7.37
C PHE A 38 4.68 3.02 -6.52
N GLN A 39 5.95 3.17 -6.14
CA GLN A 39 6.40 4.34 -5.38
C GLN A 39 6.26 5.64 -6.19
N ALA A 40 6.45 5.60 -7.51
CA ALA A 40 6.20 6.76 -8.37
C ALA A 40 4.71 7.13 -8.40
N ALA A 41 3.82 6.14 -8.57
CA ALA A 41 2.38 6.35 -8.51
C ALA A 41 1.93 6.94 -7.18
N LYS A 42 2.43 6.42 -6.06
CA LYS A 42 2.15 6.95 -4.71
C LYS A 42 2.55 8.43 -4.59
N ARG A 43 3.74 8.81 -5.08
CA ARG A 43 4.21 10.21 -5.07
C ARG A 43 3.31 11.11 -5.92
N THR A 44 2.87 10.64 -7.08
CA THR A 44 1.93 11.38 -7.93
C THR A 44 0.59 11.59 -7.23
N SER A 45 0.04 10.54 -6.59
CA SER A 45 -1.18 10.65 -5.78
C SER A 45 -1.02 11.67 -4.67
N TYR A 46 0.07 11.60 -3.91
CA TYR A 46 0.35 12.50 -2.79
C TYR A 46 0.31 13.98 -3.23
N GLN A 47 0.95 14.32 -4.34
CA GLN A 47 0.94 15.70 -4.84
C GLN A 47 -0.46 16.13 -5.31
N ALA A 48 -1.21 15.24 -5.97
CA ALA A 48 -2.55 15.54 -6.44
C ALA A 48 -3.56 15.71 -5.29
N ILE A 49 -3.45 14.88 -4.24
CA ILE A 49 -4.26 15.02 -3.02
C ILE A 49 -3.99 16.39 -2.38
N ARG A 50 -2.72 16.81 -2.27
CA ARG A 50 -2.35 18.13 -1.74
C ARG A 50 -2.88 19.30 -2.58
N GLN A 51 -3.12 19.08 -3.87
CA GLN A 51 -3.74 20.06 -4.77
C GLN A 51 -5.28 20.03 -4.74
N GLY A 52 -5.89 19.16 -3.92
CA GLY A 52 -7.34 19.02 -3.81
C GLY A 52 -7.99 18.35 -5.03
N VAL A 53 -7.23 17.56 -5.80
CA VAL A 53 -7.78 16.83 -6.95
C VAL A 53 -8.66 15.68 -6.45
N GLU A 54 -9.84 15.52 -7.06
CA GLU A 54 -10.76 14.42 -6.73
C GLU A 54 -10.15 13.05 -7.00
N ARG A 55 -10.44 12.11 -6.10
CA ARG A 55 -9.91 10.74 -6.11
C ARG A 55 -10.07 10.03 -7.46
N GLU A 56 -11.24 10.13 -8.07
CA GLU A 56 -11.57 9.46 -9.34
C GLU A 56 -10.67 9.98 -10.48
N LYS A 57 -10.41 11.30 -10.50
CA LYS A 57 -9.52 11.93 -11.47
C LYS A 57 -8.08 11.48 -11.25
N ILE A 58 -7.64 11.41 -9.99
CA ILE A 58 -6.30 10.89 -9.67
C ILE A 58 -6.15 9.45 -10.16
N ILE A 59 -7.08 8.56 -9.80
CA ILE A 59 -7.04 7.14 -10.21
C ILE A 59 -7.03 7.01 -11.74
N ALA A 60 -7.83 7.79 -12.47
CA ALA A 60 -7.84 7.78 -13.93
C ALA A 60 -6.47 8.21 -14.52
N VAL A 61 -5.84 9.23 -13.94
CA VAL A 61 -4.49 9.67 -14.34
C VAL A 61 -3.46 8.59 -14.06
N LEU A 62 -3.51 7.93 -12.90
CA LEU A 62 -2.60 6.85 -12.56
C LEU A 62 -2.74 5.66 -13.53
N GLN A 63 -3.96 5.27 -13.86
CA GLN A 63 -4.23 4.18 -14.81
C GLN A 63 -3.65 4.48 -16.19
N LYS A 64 -3.74 5.74 -16.64
CA LYS A 64 -3.18 6.19 -17.91
C LYS A 64 -1.66 6.28 -17.91
N THR A 65 -1.05 6.62 -16.76
CA THR A 65 0.37 7.00 -16.67
C THR A 65 1.26 5.82 -16.29
N PHE A 66 0.81 4.95 -15.39
CA PHE A 66 1.65 3.92 -14.79
C PHE A 66 1.23 2.51 -15.20
N MET A 67 0.01 2.12 -14.85
CA MET A 67 -0.47 0.77 -15.09
C MET A 67 -1.99 0.75 -15.21
N PRO A 68 -2.56 0.13 -16.26
CA PRO A 68 -4.01 0.05 -16.46
C PRO A 68 -4.67 -0.98 -15.53
N ASN A 69 -4.40 -0.87 -14.22
CA ASN A 69 -4.98 -1.70 -13.18
C ASN A 69 -5.60 -0.80 -12.10
N ALA A 70 -6.93 -0.84 -12.01
CA ALA A 70 -7.68 0.03 -11.11
C ALA A 70 -7.37 -0.24 -9.64
N ARG A 71 -7.27 -1.52 -9.22
CA ARG A 71 -7.01 -1.89 -7.82
C ARG A 71 -5.63 -1.42 -7.39
N TRP A 72 -4.63 -1.64 -8.24
CA TRP A 72 -3.27 -1.20 -7.99
C TRP A 72 -3.17 0.32 -7.84
N CYS A 73 -3.86 1.07 -8.72
CA CYS A 73 -3.91 2.54 -8.63
C CYS A 73 -4.67 3.04 -7.39
N GLN A 74 -5.74 2.36 -7.00
CA GLN A 74 -6.47 2.65 -5.76
C GLN A 74 -5.58 2.44 -4.52
N TRP A 75 -4.77 1.38 -4.49
CA TRP A 75 -3.82 1.17 -3.41
C TRP A 75 -2.76 2.27 -3.35
N ALA A 76 -2.21 2.69 -4.49
CA ALA A 76 -1.26 3.80 -4.53
C ALA A 76 -1.88 5.12 -4.02
N TYR A 77 -3.16 5.37 -4.31
CA TYR A 77 -3.91 6.51 -3.74
C TYR A 77 -4.07 6.36 -2.23
N ASN A 78 -4.57 5.21 -1.75
CA ASN A 78 -4.85 4.99 -0.33
C ASN A 78 -3.57 5.10 0.51
N GLU A 79 -2.45 4.53 0.05
CA GLU A 79 -1.14 4.66 0.71
C GLU A 79 -0.67 6.11 0.82
N ALA A 80 -0.96 6.95 -0.19
CA ALA A 80 -0.64 8.36 -0.15
C ALA A 80 -1.53 9.12 0.84
N GLU A 81 -2.83 8.80 0.89
CA GLU A 81 -3.80 9.36 1.84
C GLU A 81 -3.45 8.97 3.29
N ASP A 82 -3.10 7.71 3.53
CA ASP A 82 -2.64 7.21 4.82
C ASP A 82 -1.35 7.91 5.25
N THR A 83 -0.41 8.12 4.32
CA THR A 83 0.82 8.88 4.60
C THR A 83 0.51 10.31 5.06
N ILE A 84 -0.41 11.00 4.37
CA ILE A 84 -0.82 12.37 4.74
C ILE A 84 -1.49 12.37 6.12
N ARG A 85 -2.39 11.41 6.36
CA ARG A 85 -3.08 11.29 7.65
C ARG A 85 -2.08 11.09 8.79
N SER A 86 -1.15 10.13 8.65
CA SER A 86 -0.12 9.89 9.67
C SER A 86 0.80 11.09 9.89
N GLN A 87 1.09 11.87 8.84
CA GLN A 87 1.87 13.10 8.99
C GLN A 87 1.09 14.16 9.78
N LEU A 88 -0.21 14.33 9.51
CA LEU A 88 -1.06 15.28 10.25
C LEU A 88 -1.17 14.90 11.73
N GLU A 89 -1.36 13.61 12.03
CA GLU A 89 -1.39 13.09 13.41
C GLU A 89 -0.09 13.38 14.17
N LEU A 90 1.06 13.42 13.46
CA LEU A 90 2.36 13.64 14.06
C LEU A 90 2.69 15.12 14.31
N ILE A 91 1.98 16.05 13.64
CA ILE A 91 2.22 17.50 13.78
C ILE A 91 2.10 17.95 15.22
N ASP A 92 1.06 17.50 15.93
CA ASP A 92 0.80 17.92 17.31
C ASP A 92 1.94 17.52 18.26
N THR A 93 2.48 16.32 18.06
CA THR A 93 3.63 15.83 18.83
C THR A 93 4.87 16.69 18.55
N TYR A 94 5.10 17.05 17.28
CA TYR A 94 6.23 17.90 16.91
C TYR A 94 6.10 19.33 17.44
N ILE A 95 4.90 19.89 17.47
CA ILE A 95 4.66 21.21 18.08
C ILE A 95 5.02 21.17 19.56
N HIS A 96 4.49 20.20 20.30
CA HIS A 96 4.77 20.04 21.73
C HIS A 96 6.27 19.88 22.02
N ASP A 97 6.97 19.06 21.22
CA ASP A 97 8.42 18.87 21.36
C ASP A 97 9.22 20.16 21.10
N ILE A 98 8.76 21.01 20.19
CA ILE A 98 9.39 22.29 19.88
C ILE A 98 9.16 23.28 21.03
N GLU A 99 7.94 23.40 21.53
CA GLU A 99 7.60 24.26 22.67
C GLU A 99 8.43 23.89 23.90
N ALA A 100 8.51 22.60 24.24
CA ALA A 100 9.33 22.11 25.37
C ALA A 100 10.83 22.39 25.20
N LYS A 101 11.34 22.51 23.96
CA LYS A 101 12.73 22.91 23.69
C LYS A 101 12.94 24.41 23.86
N ILE A 102 11.93 25.21 23.52
CA ILE A 102 11.96 26.67 23.71
C ILE A 102 11.94 27.01 25.21
N GLU A 103 11.10 26.35 26.00
CA GLU A 103 11.01 26.60 27.45
C GLU A 103 12.28 26.26 28.23
N LYS A 104 13.11 25.35 27.71
CA LYS A 104 14.38 24.94 28.32
C LYS A 104 15.57 25.83 27.94
N ALA A 105 15.43 26.69 26.94
CA ALA A 105 16.49 27.57 26.43
C ALA A 105 16.50 28.92 27.17
#